data_AF-A0A7W1HHS9-F1
#
_entry.id   AF-A0A7W1HHS9-F1
#
_cell.length_a   1.000
_cell.length_b   1.000
_cell.length_c   1.000
_cell.angle_alpha   90.00
_cell.angle_beta   90.00
_cell.angle_gamma   90.00
#
_symmetry.space_group_name_H-M   'P 1'
#
loop_
_entity.id
_entity.type
_entity.pdbx_description
1 polymer ?
#
loop_
_entity_poly.entity_id
_entity_poly.type
_entity_poly.pdbx_seq_one_letter_code
_entity_poly.pdbx_strand_id
1 'polypeptide(L)'
;ISDAGGYFKEGGNLAIARQMAKVNGNSVVFYNERNEQTETNGTVEVLLSESKTPIPMRSTFLDQCHTTGADVKQKPNADGLVTIGGNMLLRDLLQAVWRLRGLEKAQRVKFIISKEVESIIRQSLKKNHAESLTMDLTLEKNIAPLCFDDILRFVITNQVKQQGKDNFKALRQELTSVVQSLLLDLLLDNEFSVSEKAKAFSMLEGEWITEASQSPKDLYGIICHEEESDFVLKQEQEKFIDQINLIFSALPFLEAKGIKKTTALARIQEVCLAHAHSLPAKVLVPLRNMDSDQTVEIEQEMEQEAQAELEVQEHHETEKIELGYITYQDDVFIERWAKVKVGQMADQILLGKPMSYCPYFEMKDYCLFDLDLKDFSDAFEGVYVSVNAMEWPKKMPRLTDLKLLGRHRTPLHYVQVINGGKDLIILSPADAAMEIEHHPDVDRRRLERYAEEIAKMETPPEGQPFDPSHHPDDLYNLTLGFLSGKKPIAPELFEKIVKVKFLDGESSYLKPELEFLKKWFDEHGVEKMRTLFQCKILAGFPEKTVAYSNSNLRELLRS
;
A
#
# COMPACT_ATOMS: atom_id res chain seq x y z
N ILE A 1 -4.58 -8.07 5.23
CA ILE A 1 -4.61 -6.96 6.21
C ILE A 1 -3.37 -7.09 7.05
N SER A 2 -2.57 -6.03 7.11
CA SER A 2 -1.38 -5.92 7.93
C SER A 2 -1.59 -4.77 8.90
N ASP A 3 -1.78 -5.12 10.16
CA ASP A 3 -2.03 -4.16 11.22
C ASP A 3 -0.73 -3.59 11.78
N ALA A 4 -0.03 -2.82 10.96
CA ALA A 4 1.24 -2.23 11.33
C ALA A 4 1.09 -1.01 12.25
N GLY A 5 -0.06 -0.34 12.20
CA GLY A 5 -0.44 0.76 13.07
C GLY A 5 -1.12 0.36 14.38
N GLY A 6 -1.40 -0.93 14.60
CA GLY A 6 -1.97 -1.44 15.85
C GLY A 6 -3.45 -1.10 16.07
N TYR A 7 -4.26 -1.03 15.02
CA TYR A 7 -5.67 -0.64 15.13
C TYR A 7 -6.57 -1.82 15.60
N PHE A 8 -6.08 -3.06 15.50
CA PHE A 8 -6.86 -4.27 15.75
C PHE A 8 -6.35 -4.98 17.01
N LYS A 9 -6.70 -4.46 18.19
CA LYS A 9 -6.28 -5.02 19.50
C LYS A 9 -7.40 -5.77 20.24
N GLU A 10 -8.66 -5.52 19.91
CA GLU A 10 -9.80 -6.10 20.63
C GLU A 10 -9.99 -7.60 20.34
N GLY A 11 -10.00 -8.42 21.40
CA GLY A 11 -10.35 -9.84 21.35
C GLY A 11 -9.24 -10.78 20.80
N GLY A 12 -8.06 -10.24 20.50
CA GLY A 12 -6.92 -10.98 19.98
C GLY A 12 -7.10 -11.46 18.53
N ASN A 13 -6.02 -11.99 17.95
CA ASN A 13 -5.95 -12.34 16.52
C ASN A 13 -7.06 -13.30 16.09
N LEU A 14 -7.45 -14.23 16.96
CA LEU A 14 -8.50 -15.20 16.68
C LEU A 14 -9.88 -14.56 16.55
N ALA A 15 -10.26 -13.64 17.46
CA ALA A 15 -11.56 -12.99 17.39
C ALA A 15 -11.68 -12.14 16.12
N ILE A 16 -10.62 -11.40 15.80
CA ILE A 16 -10.51 -10.57 14.60
C ILE A 16 -10.60 -11.44 13.35
N ALA A 17 -9.83 -12.53 13.27
CA ALA A 17 -9.85 -13.45 12.13
C ALA A 17 -11.22 -14.11 11.93
N ARG A 18 -11.90 -14.52 13.02
CA ARG A 18 -13.26 -15.07 12.95
C ARG A 18 -14.26 -14.05 12.45
N GLN A 19 -14.15 -12.81 12.89
CA GLN A 19 -15.02 -11.73 12.44
C GLN A 19 -14.79 -11.41 10.96
N MET A 20 -13.53 -11.32 10.53
CA MET A 20 -13.17 -11.14 9.13
C MET A 20 -13.69 -12.28 8.25
N ALA A 21 -13.59 -13.53 8.71
CA ALA A 21 -14.08 -14.68 7.96
C ALA A 21 -15.61 -14.67 7.80
N LYS A 22 -16.34 -14.27 8.85
CA LYS A 22 -17.80 -14.13 8.81
C LYS A 22 -18.25 -13.05 7.82
N VAL A 23 -17.53 -11.94 7.74
CA VAL A 23 -17.91 -10.83 6.87
C VAL A 23 -17.48 -11.07 5.41
N ASN A 24 -16.28 -11.58 5.19
CA ASN A 24 -15.77 -11.79 3.83
C ASN A 24 -16.27 -13.07 3.17
N GLY A 25 -16.85 -13.99 3.94
CA GLY A 25 -17.22 -15.34 3.47
C GLY A 25 -16.03 -16.22 3.08
N ASN A 26 -14.81 -15.72 3.24
CA ASN A 26 -13.55 -16.38 2.90
C ASN A 26 -12.81 -16.81 4.17
N SER A 27 -12.04 -17.89 4.07
CA SER A 27 -11.19 -18.32 5.17
C SER A 27 -10.06 -17.31 5.41
N VAL A 28 -9.75 -17.04 6.68
CA VAL A 28 -8.73 -16.06 7.09
C VAL A 28 -7.56 -16.78 7.74
N VAL A 29 -6.37 -16.53 7.24
CA VAL A 29 -5.09 -16.97 7.82
C VAL A 29 -4.60 -15.94 8.82
N PHE A 30 -4.26 -16.38 10.02
CA PHE A 30 -3.73 -15.55 11.11
C PHE A 30 -2.71 -16.35 11.94
N TYR A 31 -2.01 -15.69 12.85
CA TYR A 31 -1.11 -16.33 13.82
C TYR A 31 -1.83 -16.54 15.15
N ASN A 32 -1.86 -17.79 15.62
CA ASN A 32 -2.46 -18.14 16.91
C ASN A 32 -1.56 -17.75 18.09
N GLU A 33 -2.02 -17.95 19.33
CA GLU A 33 -1.25 -17.65 20.56
C GLU A 33 0.07 -18.45 20.68
N ARG A 34 0.19 -19.55 19.94
CA ARG A 34 1.41 -20.37 19.85
C ARG A 34 2.33 -19.95 18.71
N ASN A 35 2.02 -18.83 18.05
CA ASN A 35 2.75 -18.31 16.90
C ASN A 35 2.75 -19.28 15.68
N GLU A 36 1.69 -20.06 15.53
CA GLU A 36 1.49 -20.98 14.41
C GLU A 36 0.52 -20.39 13.40
N GLN A 37 0.81 -20.58 12.11
CA GLN A 37 -0.08 -20.17 11.02
C GLN A 37 -1.36 -21.01 11.02
N THR A 38 -2.48 -20.38 11.34
CA THR A 38 -3.80 -21.01 11.47
C THR A 38 -4.79 -20.35 10.52
N GLU A 39 -5.66 -21.15 9.91
CA GLU A 39 -6.77 -20.70 9.08
C GLU A 39 -8.08 -20.86 9.86
N THR A 40 -8.96 -19.86 9.79
CA THR A 40 -10.34 -19.98 10.28
C THR A 40 -11.37 -19.60 9.21
N ASN A 41 -12.47 -20.34 9.17
CA ASN A 41 -13.67 -20.01 8.39
C ASN A 41 -14.74 -19.28 9.22
N GLY A 42 -14.39 -18.82 10.43
CA GLY A 42 -15.30 -18.15 11.37
C GLY A 42 -15.94 -19.07 12.40
N THR A 43 -15.82 -20.39 12.26
CA THR A 43 -16.32 -21.39 13.22
C THR A 43 -15.29 -22.45 13.60
N VAL A 44 -14.46 -22.88 12.65
CA VAL A 44 -13.43 -23.91 12.85
C VAL A 44 -12.06 -23.31 12.58
N GLU A 45 -11.06 -23.81 13.30
CA GLU A 45 -9.64 -23.48 13.15
C GLU A 45 -8.89 -24.71 12.67
N VAL A 46 -8.03 -24.53 11.68
CA VAL A 46 -7.19 -25.59 11.11
C VAL A 46 -5.80 -25.02 10.87
N LEU A 47 -4.75 -25.78 11.16
CA LEU A 47 -3.38 -25.37 10.83
C LEU A 47 -3.25 -25.15 9.32
N LEU A 48 -2.51 -24.12 8.90
CA LEU A 48 -2.37 -23.80 7.48
C LEU A 48 -1.76 -24.95 6.67
N SER A 49 -0.91 -25.78 7.29
CA SER A 49 -0.34 -27.00 6.71
C SER A 49 -1.38 -28.09 6.40
N GLU A 50 -2.50 -28.10 7.13
CA GLU A 50 -3.58 -29.08 7.01
C GLU A 50 -4.79 -28.53 6.23
N SER A 51 -4.78 -27.22 5.95
CA SER A 51 -5.81 -26.53 5.18
C SER A 51 -5.85 -27.00 3.73
N LYS A 52 -7.06 -27.34 3.27
CA LYS A 52 -7.36 -27.67 1.87
C LYS A 52 -7.88 -26.48 1.06
N THR A 53 -7.97 -25.29 1.66
CA THR A 53 -8.52 -24.11 1.01
C THR A 53 -7.56 -23.60 -0.08
N PRO A 54 -8.01 -23.34 -1.31
CA PRO A 54 -7.15 -22.73 -2.34
C PRO A 54 -6.69 -21.33 -1.95
N ILE A 55 -5.46 -20.94 -2.32
CA ILE A 55 -4.88 -19.60 -2.05
C ILE A 55 -5.82 -18.43 -2.44
N PRO A 56 -6.53 -18.45 -3.59
CA PRO A 56 -7.43 -17.35 -3.96
C PRO A 56 -8.62 -17.15 -3.02
N MET A 57 -9.04 -18.20 -2.30
CA MET A 57 -10.15 -18.17 -1.34
C MET A 57 -9.68 -17.85 0.09
N ARG A 58 -8.40 -17.50 0.25
CA ARG A 58 -7.80 -17.13 1.54
C ARG A 58 -7.63 -15.62 1.63
N SER A 59 -7.99 -15.09 2.78
CA SER A 59 -7.58 -13.77 3.26
C SER A 59 -6.49 -13.95 4.32
N THR A 60 -5.71 -12.92 4.59
CA THR A 60 -4.68 -12.96 5.65
C THR A 60 -4.79 -11.76 6.55
N PHE A 61 -4.70 -12.00 7.85
CA PHE A 61 -4.58 -10.99 8.89
C PHE A 61 -3.22 -11.17 9.58
N LEU A 62 -2.44 -10.10 9.63
CA LEU A 62 -1.18 -10.02 10.35
C LEU A 62 -1.31 -8.89 11.37
N ASP A 63 -1.05 -9.18 12.64
CA ASP A 63 -0.89 -8.15 13.66
C ASP A 63 0.48 -7.45 13.50
N GLN A 64 0.78 -6.50 14.38
CA GLN A 64 2.03 -5.75 14.38
C GLN A 64 3.27 -6.66 14.52
N CYS A 65 3.27 -7.60 15.46
CA CYS A 65 4.39 -8.52 15.72
C CYS A 65 4.68 -9.44 14.52
N HIS A 66 3.63 -9.86 13.82
CA HIS A 66 3.71 -10.75 12.66
C HIS A 66 3.79 -9.97 11.33
N THR A 67 3.96 -8.65 11.34
CA THR A 67 4.39 -7.89 10.16
C THR A 67 5.87 -8.11 9.82
N THR A 68 6.64 -8.70 10.75
CA THR A 68 8.03 -9.10 10.56
C THR A 68 8.16 -10.62 10.54
N GLY A 69 9.01 -11.16 9.66
CA GLY A 69 9.28 -12.60 9.59
C GLY A 69 8.16 -13.49 9.03
N ALA A 70 6.90 -13.03 8.99
CA ALA A 70 5.79 -13.83 8.46
C ALA A 70 5.91 -14.10 6.95
N ASP A 71 5.71 -15.35 6.55
CA ASP A 71 5.64 -15.78 5.15
C ASP A 71 4.32 -16.50 4.89
N VAL A 72 3.34 -15.74 4.38
CA VAL A 72 2.03 -16.27 3.96
C VAL A 72 1.84 -15.94 2.49
N LYS A 73 1.80 -16.97 1.64
CA LYS A 73 1.62 -16.79 0.20
C LYS A 73 0.26 -16.16 -0.10
N GLN A 74 0.32 -14.97 -0.69
CA GLN A 74 -0.86 -14.21 -1.10
C GLN A 74 -1.23 -14.50 -2.55
N LYS A 75 -2.48 -14.21 -2.93
CA LYS A 75 -2.92 -14.28 -4.33
C LYS A 75 -2.11 -13.30 -5.22
N PRO A 76 -1.89 -13.61 -6.51
CA PRO A 76 -1.05 -12.78 -7.39
C PRO A 76 -1.54 -11.33 -7.56
N ASN A 77 -2.84 -11.09 -7.42
CA ASN A 77 -3.52 -9.79 -7.51
C ASN A 77 -4.09 -9.36 -6.14
N ALA A 78 -3.39 -9.67 -5.05
CA ALA A 78 -3.84 -9.32 -3.71
C ALA A 78 -3.89 -7.80 -3.48
N ASP A 79 -4.99 -7.33 -2.92
CA ASP A 79 -5.08 -6.00 -2.32
C ASP A 79 -4.75 -6.10 -0.83
N GLY A 80 -3.64 -5.51 -0.40
CA GLY A 80 -3.31 -5.40 1.01
C GLY A 80 -3.80 -4.09 1.60
N LEU A 81 -4.40 -4.20 2.78
CA LEU A 81 -4.70 -3.07 3.65
C LEU A 81 -3.60 -2.98 4.70
N VAL A 82 -2.96 -1.82 4.82
CA VAL A 82 -1.89 -1.55 5.80
C VAL A 82 -2.31 -0.37 6.67
N THR A 83 -2.40 -0.57 7.99
CA THR A 83 -2.69 0.52 8.93
C THR A 83 -1.43 1.33 9.24
N ILE A 84 -1.58 2.64 9.46
CA ILE A 84 -0.47 3.56 9.78
C ILE A 84 -0.58 4.04 11.22
N GLY A 85 0.46 3.86 12.02
CA GLY A 85 0.52 4.35 13.41
C GLY A 85 1.10 5.76 13.53
N GLY A 86 0.81 6.46 14.63
CA GLY A 86 1.33 7.80 14.92
C GLY A 86 2.84 7.89 15.15
N ASN A 87 3.49 6.77 15.51
CA ASN A 87 4.95 6.71 15.70
C ASN A 87 5.61 5.73 14.73
N MET A 88 4.94 5.42 13.62
CA MET A 88 5.41 4.41 12.68
C MET A 88 6.75 4.82 12.06
N LEU A 89 7.73 3.92 12.07
CA LEU A 89 9.01 4.10 11.43
C LEU A 89 8.97 3.63 9.97
N LEU A 90 9.87 4.16 9.13
CA LEU A 90 9.99 3.72 7.73
C LEU A 90 10.23 2.21 7.64
N ARG A 91 11.08 1.67 8.52
CA ARG A 91 11.37 0.23 8.57
C ARG A 91 10.10 -0.59 8.74
N ASP A 92 9.24 -0.22 9.68
CA ASP A 92 8.06 -0.99 10.05
C ASP A 92 7.00 -0.92 8.94
N LEU A 93 6.87 0.25 8.28
CA LEU A 93 6.03 0.42 7.09
C LEU A 93 6.47 -0.51 5.96
N LEU A 94 7.78 -0.51 5.65
CA LEU A 94 8.33 -1.36 4.60
C LEU A 94 8.17 -2.85 4.95
N GLN A 95 8.39 -3.23 6.21
CA GLN A 95 8.22 -4.61 6.66
C GLN A 95 6.77 -5.10 6.49
N ALA A 96 5.79 -4.26 6.81
CA ALA A 96 4.38 -4.57 6.63
C ALA A 96 3.98 -4.66 5.14
N VAL A 97 4.42 -3.69 4.33
CA VAL A 97 4.11 -3.64 2.89
C VAL A 97 4.77 -4.80 2.14
N TRP A 98 6.04 -5.12 2.43
CA TRP A 98 6.77 -6.22 1.77
C TRP A 98 6.27 -7.63 2.12
N ARG A 99 5.28 -7.77 3.01
CA ARG A 99 4.53 -9.04 3.12
C ARG A 99 3.77 -9.35 1.83
N LEU A 100 3.38 -8.32 1.08
CA LEU A 100 3.00 -8.45 -0.32
C LEU A 100 4.27 -8.62 -1.16
N ARG A 101 4.65 -9.88 -1.42
CA ARG A 101 5.86 -10.22 -2.20
C ARG A 101 5.73 -9.92 -3.70
N GLY A 102 4.55 -9.57 -4.19
CA GLY A 102 4.22 -9.38 -5.59
C GLY A 102 3.79 -7.97 -5.96
N LEU A 103 4.28 -6.95 -5.24
CA LEU A 103 4.00 -5.53 -5.51
C LEU A 103 4.46 -5.10 -6.91
N GLU A 104 5.54 -5.70 -7.41
CA GLU A 104 6.06 -5.47 -8.76
C GLU A 104 5.19 -6.08 -9.88
N LYS A 105 4.19 -6.90 -9.53
CA LYS A 105 3.34 -7.62 -10.47
C LYS A 105 1.95 -6.98 -10.54
N ALA A 106 1.04 -7.42 -9.68
CA ALA A 106 -0.36 -7.01 -9.69
C ALA A 106 -0.93 -6.80 -8.28
N GLN A 107 -0.11 -6.96 -7.23
CA GLN A 107 -0.54 -6.67 -5.86
C GLN A 107 -0.54 -5.16 -5.62
N ARG A 108 -1.51 -4.70 -4.83
CA ARG A 108 -1.68 -3.28 -4.50
C ARG A 108 -1.76 -3.09 -3.00
N VAL A 109 -1.42 -1.90 -2.54
CA VAL A 109 -1.51 -1.50 -1.14
C VAL A 109 -2.50 -0.37 -1.01
N LYS A 110 -3.34 -0.44 0.02
CA LYS A 110 -4.18 0.65 0.49
C LYS A 110 -3.80 0.96 1.92
N PHE A 111 -3.47 2.22 2.19
CA PHE A 111 -3.16 2.68 3.54
C PHE A 111 -4.43 3.08 4.28
N ILE A 112 -4.52 2.69 5.54
CA ILE A 112 -5.63 3.04 6.44
C ILE A 112 -5.04 3.92 7.55
N ILE A 113 -5.64 5.09 7.72
CA ILE A 113 -5.19 6.13 8.66
C ILE A 113 -6.41 6.60 9.46
N SER A 114 -6.29 6.66 10.78
CA SER A 114 -7.30 7.26 11.65
C SER A 114 -7.22 8.79 11.61
N LYS A 115 -8.29 9.48 12.02
CA LYS A 115 -8.28 10.96 12.05
C LYS A 115 -7.21 11.53 12.98
N GLU A 116 -6.94 10.83 14.08
CA GLU A 116 -5.92 11.26 15.04
C GLU A 116 -4.54 11.18 14.38
N VAL A 117 -4.21 10.05 13.73
CA VAL A 117 -2.94 9.88 13.02
C VAL A 117 -2.83 10.86 11.85
N GLU A 118 -3.92 11.11 11.12
CA GLU A 118 -3.95 12.14 10.08
C GLU A 118 -3.59 13.53 10.65
N SER A 119 -4.15 13.89 11.81
CA SER A 119 -3.83 15.15 12.50
C SER A 119 -2.36 15.21 12.90
N ILE A 120 -1.81 14.12 13.44
CA ILE A 120 -0.40 14.00 13.83
C ILE A 120 0.54 14.15 12.62
N ILE A 121 0.22 13.47 11.51
CA ILE A 121 0.96 13.58 10.24
C ILE A 121 0.96 15.04 9.80
N ARG A 122 -0.21 15.68 9.74
CA ARG A 122 -0.35 17.07 9.31
C ARG A 122 0.40 18.03 10.24
N GLN A 123 0.34 17.83 11.56
CA GLN A 123 1.06 18.67 12.53
C GLN A 123 2.58 18.52 12.38
N SER A 124 3.06 17.28 12.22
CA SER A 124 4.47 16.97 12.06
C SER A 124 5.04 17.56 10.77
N LEU A 125 4.28 17.48 9.67
CA LEU A 125 4.66 18.08 8.39
C LEU A 125 4.53 19.61 8.38
N LYS A 126 3.53 20.19 9.06
CA LYS A 126 3.37 21.65 9.19
C LYS A 126 4.49 22.28 10.01
N LYS A 127 4.99 21.62 11.05
CA LYS A 127 6.17 22.09 11.82
C LYS A 127 7.40 22.29 10.91
N ASN A 128 7.55 21.49 9.86
CA ASN A 128 8.64 21.61 8.89
C ASN A 128 8.40 22.72 7.83
N HIS A 129 7.15 23.17 7.65
CA HIS A 129 6.79 24.26 6.72
C HIS A 129 6.66 25.64 7.40
N ALA A 130 6.49 25.67 8.72
CA ALA A 130 6.33 26.90 9.50
C ALA A 130 7.62 27.75 9.60
N GLU A 131 8.79 27.25 9.19
CA GLU A 131 9.99 28.08 9.01
C GLU A 131 9.97 28.90 7.70
N SER A 132 8.97 28.73 6.82
CA SER A 132 8.95 29.43 5.52
C SER A 132 7.77 30.37 5.26
N LEU A 133 6.60 30.25 5.90
CA LEU A 133 5.52 31.24 5.68
C LEU A 133 4.67 31.51 6.92
N THR A 134 4.51 32.81 7.17
CA THR A 134 3.63 33.46 8.14
C THR A 134 2.18 32.97 8.07
N MET A 135 1.58 32.87 9.26
CA MET A 135 0.15 32.76 9.58
C MET A 135 -0.84 33.03 8.44
N ASP A 136 -1.77 32.10 8.24
CA ASP A 136 -3.18 32.44 8.08
C ASP A 136 -4.06 31.38 8.76
N LEU A 137 -4.60 31.74 9.92
CA LEU A 137 -5.41 30.90 10.83
C LEU A 137 -6.91 30.87 10.44
N THR A 138 -7.26 31.05 9.16
CA THR A 138 -8.67 31.24 8.75
C THR A 138 -9.15 30.39 7.57
N LEU A 139 -8.50 29.26 7.26
CA LEU A 139 -8.96 28.35 6.20
C LEU A 139 -9.32 26.95 6.74
N GLU A 140 -10.51 26.85 7.35
CA GLU A 140 -11.15 25.59 7.74
C GLU A 140 -11.86 24.86 6.57
N LYS A 141 -11.60 25.20 5.30
CA LYS A 141 -12.26 24.55 4.16
C LYS A 141 -11.29 24.29 3.00
N ASN A 142 -11.16 23.01 2.64
CA ASN A 142 -10.27 22.40 1.64
C ASN A 142 -8.86 22.05 2.15
N ILE A 143 -8.81 21.13 3.11
CA ILE A 143 -7.57 20.42 3.43
C ILE A 143 -7.37 19.36 2.34
N ALA A 144 -6.30 19.45 1.55
CA ALA A 144 -5.99 18.46 0.53
C ALA A 144 -5.87 17.05 1.15
N PRO A 145 -6.33 16.00 0.45
CA PRO A 145 -6.24 14.61 0.92
C PRO A 145 -4.78 14.24 1.20
N LEU A 146 -4.53 13.53 2.31
CA LEU A 146 -3.19 12.99 2.57
C LEU A 146 -2.78 12.09 1.41
N CYS A 147 -1.60 12.35 0.86
CA CYS A 147 -1.03 11.54 -0.20
C CYS A 147 0.03 10.57 0.34
N PHE A 148 0.45 9.62 -0.49
CA PHE A 148 1.51 8.68 -0.11
C PHE A 148 2.84 9.38 0.23
N ASP A 149 3.14 10.50 -0.43
CA ASP A 149 4.35 11.30 -0.13
C ASP A 149 4.32 11.86 1.30
N ASP A 150 3.15 12.28 1.78
CA ASP A 150 2.99 12.76 3.16
C ASP A 150 3.26 11.65 4.18
N ILE A 151 2.74 10.44 3.92
CA ILE A 151 2.96 9.26 4.76
C ILE A 151 4.45 8.91 4.77
N LEU A 152 5.11 8.90 3.62
CA LEU A 152 6.55 8.62 3.51
C LEU A 152 7.39 9.65 4.27
N ARG A 153 7.13 10.94 4.06
CA ARG A 153 7.85 12.01 4.77
C ARG A 153 7.68 11.89 6.28
N PHE A 154 6.48 11.54 6.74
CA PHE A 154 6.20 11.33 8.15
C PHE A 154 7.01 10.18 8.75
N VAL A 155 6.95 8.98 8.15
CA VAL A 155 7.69 7.82 8.69
C VAL A 155 9.20 7.97 8.57
N ILE A 156 9.70 8.69 7.55
CA ILE A 156 11.11 9.06 7.42
C ILE A 156 11.52 10.03 8.51
N THR A 157 10.69 11.05 8.78
CA THR A 157 10.96 12.03 9.85
C THR A 157 11.04 11.32 11.21
N ASN A 158 10.12 10.38 11.47
CA ASN A 158 10.15 9.57 12.69
C ASN A 158 11.43 8.71 12.76
N GLN A 159 11.81 8.06 11.65
CA GLN A 159 13.05 7.28 11.57
C GLN A 159 14.30 8.12 11.86
N VAL A 160 14.38 9.33 11.31
CA VAL A 160 15.52 10.26 11.54
C VAL A 160 15.57 10.72 13.00
N LYS A 161 14.40 11.02 13.61
CA LYS A 161 14.33 11.39 15.02
C LYS A 161 14.81 10.25 15.93
N GLN A 162 14.35 9.02 15.67
CA GLN A 162 14.78 7.86 16.44
C GLN A 162 16.28 7.61 16.28
N GLN A 163 16.78 7.61 15.03
CA GLN A 163 18.23 7.47 14.77
C GLN A 163 19.06 8.57 15.43
N GLY A 164 18.55 9.81 15.47
CA GLY A 164 19.20 10.91 16.17
C GLY A 164 19.36 10.67 17.66
N LYS A 165 18.30 10.17 18.33
CA LYS A 165 18.37 9.76 19.74
C LYS A 165 19.38 8.64 19.95
N ASP A 166 19.32 7.60 19.13
CA ASP A 166 20.21 6.43 19.24
C ASP A 166 21.67 6.81 19.03
N ASN A 167 21.96 7.65 18.02
CA ASN A 167 23.31 8.14 17.73
C ASN A 167 23.84 9.06 18.83
N PHE A 168 22.98 9.93 19.38
CA PHE A 168 23.36 10.78 20.51
C PHE A 168 23.65 9.96 21.78
N LYS A 169 22.87 8.92 22.02
CA LYS A 169 23.15 7.95 23.09
C LYS A 169 24.50 7.26 22.88
N ALA A 170 24.76 6.77 21.66
CA ALA A 170 26.01 6.11 21.32
C ALA A 170 27.22 7.04 21.52
N LEU A 171 27.11 8.32 21.12
CA LEU A 171 28.11 9.34 21.40
C LEU A 171 28.41 9.44 22.90
N ARG A 172 27.38 9.62 23.73
CA ARG A 172 27.58 9.75 25.20
C ARG A 172 28.21 8.50 25.80
N GLN A 173 27.77 7.31 25.38
CA GLN A 173 28.35 6.05 25.83
C GLN A 173 29.83 5.91 25.45
N GLU A 174 30.21 6.28 24.21
CA GLU A 174 31.61 6.28 23.78
C GLU A 174 32.46 7.28 24.56
N LEU A 175 31.93 8.48 24.86
CA LEU A 175 32.62 9.48 25.67
C LEU A 175 32.82 9.00 27.11
N THR A 176 31.78 8.44 27.75
CA THR A 176 31.87 7.83 29.08
C THR A 176 32.86 6.68 29.09
N SER A 177 32.90 5.87 28.03
CA SER A 177 33.87 4.76 27.91
C SER A 177 35.33 5.24 27.96
N VAL A 178 35.64 6.46 27.48
CA VAL A 178 36.99 7.04 27.61
C VAL A 178 37.38 7.21 29.08
N VAL A 179 36.47 7.73 29.91
CA VAL A 179 36.70 7.91 31.34
C VAL A 179 36.78 6.57 32.06
N GLN A 180 35.88 5.64 31.73
CA GLN A 180 35.86 4.31 32.31
C GLN A 180 37.14 3.53 32.01
N SER A 181 37.68 3.65 30.80
CA SER A 181 38.93 2.99 30.38
C SER A 181 40.12 3.44 31.22
N LEU A 182 40.17 4.71 31.66
CA LEU A 182 41.24 5.19 32.55
C LEU A 182 41.26 4.45 33.90
N LEU A 183 40.09 4.20 34.48
CA LEU A 183 39.99 3.43 35.72
C LEU A 183 40.40 1.97 35.48
N LEU A 184 39.94 1.38 34.37
CA LEU A 184 40.24 -0.01 34.04
C LEU A 184 41.75 -0.22 33.83
N ASP A 185 42.40 0.63 33.04
CA ASP A 185 43.84 0.59 32.78
C ASP A 185 44.63 0.69 34.08
N LEU A 186 44.23 1.62 34.97
CA LEU A 186 44.85 1.79 36.28
C LEU A 186 44.66 0.56 37.20
N LEU A 187 43.49 -0.07 37.18
CA LEU A 187 43.20 -1.23 38.02
C LEU A 187 43.96 -2.48 37.54
N LEU A 188 44.11 -2.64 36.22
CA LEU A 188 44.82 -3.77 35.60
C LEU A 188 46.34 -3.64 35.68
N ASP A 189 46.87 -2.43 35.75
CA ASP A 189 48.31 -2.20 35.83
C ASP A 189 48.86 -2.48 37.26
N ASN A 190 49.90 -3.31 37.31
CA ASN A 190 50.57 -3.72 38.55
C ASN A 190 51.54 -2.67 39.10
N GLU A 191 51.86 -1.62 38.33
CA GLU A 191 52.73 -0.51 38.77
C GLU A 191 52.02 0.45 39.74
N PHE A 192 50.69 0.39 39.82
CA PHE A 192 49.90 1.19 40.77
C PHE A 192 49.76 0.48 42.12
N SER A 193 50.00 1.23 43.20
CA SER A 193 49.83 0.75 44.57
C SER A 193 48.36 0.64 44.96
N VAL A 194 48.06 -0.19 45.96
CA VAL A 194 46.69 -0.37 46.47
C VAL A 194 46.06 0.95 46.93
N SER A 195 46.84 1.86 47.50
CA SER A 195 46.36 3.18 47.92
C SER A 195 46.01 4.11 46.76
N GLU A 196 46.77 4.03 45.65
CA GLU A 196 46.47 4.81 44.44
C GLU A 196 45.22 4.27 43.74
N LYS A 197 45.08 2.93 43.68
CA LYS A 197 43.89 2.26 43.15
C LYS A 197 42.63 2.62 43.94
N ALA A 198 42.69 2.60 45.27
CA ALA A 198 41.56 2.99 46.10
C ALA A 198 41.15 4.47 45.89
N LYS A 199 42.13 5.37 45.76
CA LYS A 199 41.86 6.80 45.52
C LYS A 199 41.24 7.06 44.15
N ALA A 200 41.75 6.38 43.10
CA ALA A 200 41.18 6.47 41.76
C ALA A 200 39.75 5.90 41.72
N PHE A 201 39.53 4.75 42.36
CA PHE A 201 38.20 4.14 42.48
C PHE A 201 37.22 5.08 43.17
N SER A 202 37.55 5.65 44.33
CA SER A 202 36.63 6.57 45.04
C SER A 202 36.26 7.83 44.25
N MET A 203 37.07 8.21 43.26
CA MET A 203 36.80 9.37 42.42
C MET A 203 35.99 9.03 41.17
N LEU A 204 36.18 7.82 40.63
CA LEU A 204 35.60 7.38 39.35
C LEU A 204 34.47 6.36 39.51
N GLU A 205 34.16 5.92 40.74
CA GLU A 205 33.11 4.94 41.00
C GLU A 205 31.75 5.37 40.46
N GLY A 206 31.43 6.67 40.49
CA GLY A 206 30.15 7.20 39.98
C GLY A 206 29.94 7.03 38.48
N GLU A 207 31.02 6.82 37.70
CA GLU A 207 30.94 6.56 36.25
C GLU A 207 30.70 5.07 35.93
N TRP A 208 30.88 4.19 36.92
CA TRP A 208 30.69 2.74 36.80
C TRP A 208 29.49 2.22 37.60
N ILE A 209 29.14 2.92 38.68
CA ILE A 209 28.13 2.53 39.64
C ILE A 209 27.10 3.65 39.72
N THR A 210 26.02 3.49 38.95
CA THR A 210 24.82 4.31 39.08
C THR A 210 23.88 3.70 40.11
N GLU A 211 23.39 4.51 41.06
CA GLU A 211 22.34 4.09 41.97
C GLU A 211 21.04 3.81 41.20
N ALA A 212 20.49 2.61 41.36
CA ALA A 212 19.25 2.19 40.69
C ALA A 212 17.99 2.90 41.24
N SER A 213 18.10 3.69 42.31
CA SER A 213 16.97 4.41 42.90
C SER A 213 16.66 5.68 42.13
N GLN A 214 16.13 5.54 40.93
CA GLN A 214 15.55 6.68 40.22
C GLN A 214 14.14 6.91 40.76
N SER A 215 13.85 8.13 41.19
CA SER A 215 12.48 8.46 41.62
C SER A 215 11.55 8.44 40.40
N PRO A 216 10.25 8.15 40.56
CA PRO A 216 9.29 8.30 39.48
C PRO A 216 9.36 9.68 38.80
N LYS A 217 9.73 10.75 39.52
CA LYS A 217 9.90 12.06 38.90
C LYS A 217 11.13 12.15 37.99
N ASP A 218 12.19 11.41 38.30
CA ASP A 218 13.40 11.35 37.48
C ASP A 218 13.21 10.40 36.28
N LEU A 219 12.31 9.43 36.38
CA LEU A 219 11.89 8.56 35.27
C LEU A 219 10.85 9.23 34.35
N TYR A 220 9.84 9.90 34.92
CA TYR A 220 8.64 10.37 34.21
C TYR A 220 8.55 11.90 34.01
N GLY A 221 9.48 12.69 34.58
CA GLY A 221 9.36 14.15 34.68
C GLY A 221 10.37 14.97 33.89
N ILE A 222 11.20 14.35 33.05
CA ILE A 222 12.28 15.05 32.34
C ILE A 222 11.73 15.59 31.02
N ILE A 223 11.62 16.91 30.93
CA ILE A 223 11.31 17.60 29.68
C ILE A 223 12.56 17.51 28.79
N CYS A 224 12.36 17.10 27.54
CA CYS A 224 13.39 17.14 26.51
C CYS A 224 13.16 18.35 25.60
N HIS A 225 14.22 18.92 25.05
CA HIS A 225 14.15 19.99 24.06
C HIS A 225 14.98 19.64 22.82
N GLU A 226 14.58 20.20 21.67
CA GLU A 226 15.36 20.08 20.43
C GLU A 226 16.44 21.16 20.42
N GLU A 227 17.68 20.78 20.15
CA GLU A 227 18.83 21.67 20.10
C GLU A 227 19.72 21.35 18.89
N GLU A 228 20.45 22.35 18.38
CA GLU A 228 21.32 22.18 17.21
C GLU A 228 22.49 21.25 17.55
N SER A 229 22.69 20.21 16.73
CA SER A 229 23.65 19.15 17.02
C SER A 229 25.09 19.63 17.14
N ASP A 230 25.47 20.63 16.35
CA ASP A 230 26.80 21.24 16.43
C ASP A 230 27.06 21.91 17.79
N PHE A 231 26.03 22.47 18.40
CA PHE A 231 26.11 23.08 19.71
C PHE A 231 26.21 22.01 20.81
N VAL A 232 25.35 21.00 20.73
CA VAL A 232 25.33 19.86 21.67
C VAL A 232 26.66 19.10 21.66
N LEU A 233 27.22 18.85 20.47
CA LEU A 233 28.52 18.20 20.32
C LEU A 233 29.64 18.99 21.01
N LYS A 234 29.68 20.31 20.82
CA LYS A 234 30.68 21.17 21.47
C LYS A 234 30.51 21.18 22.99
N GLN A 235 29.27 21.28 23.46
CA GLN A 235 28.96 21.30 24.88
C GLN A 235 29.38 19.98 25.57
N GLU A 236 29.02 18.83 25.00
CA GLU A 236 29.43 17.53 25.55
C GLU A 236 30.95 17.34 25.44
N GLN A 237 31.57 17.78 24.34
CA GLN A 237 33.02 17.74 24.20
C GLN A 237 33.72 18.54 25.31
N GLU A 238 33.30 19.79 25.55
CA GLU A 238 33.86 20.65 26.61
C GLU A 238 33.66 20.03 27.98
N LYS A 239 32.47 19.50 28.27
CA LYS A 239 32.14 18.82 29.53
C LYS A 239 33.07 17.65 29.83
N PHE A 240 33.29 16.76 28.86
CA PHE A 240 34.20 15.62 29.04
C PHE A 240 35.68 16.04 29.08
N ILE A 241 36.07 17.08 28.34
CA ILE A 241 37.43 17.66 28.46
C ILE A 241 37.66 18.20 29.87
N ASP A 242 36.70 18.93 30.43
CA ASP A 242 36.78 19.47 31.79
C ASP A 242 36.81 18.36 32.84
N GLN A 243 36.03 17.29 32.64
CA GLN A 243 36.07 16.11 33.50
C GLN A 243 37.45 15.45 33.47
N ILE A 244 38.05 15.24 32.29
CA ILE A 244 39.41 14.72 32.16
C ILE A 244 40.42 15.66 32.84
N ASN A 245 40.30 16.98 32.64
CA ASN A 245 41.17 17.95 33.30
C ASN A 245 41.10 17.83 34.83
N LEU A 246 39.90 17.69 35.38
CA LEU A 246 39.67 17.51 36.82
C LEU A 246 40.27 16.21 37.33
N ILE A 247 40.07 15.09 36.63
CA ILE A 247 40.64 13.77 36.98
C ILE A 247 42.16 13.84 37.08
N PHE A 248 42.82 14.39 36.05
CA PHE A 248 44.28 14.49 36.03
C PHE A 248 44.82 15.50 37.07
N SER A 249 44.03 16.51 37.44
CA SER A 249 44.41 17.42 38.53
C SER A 249 44.35 16.76 39.91
N ALA A 250 43.37 15.87 40.14
CA ALA A 250 43.18 15.16 41.41
C ALA A 250 44.08 13.91 41.53
N LEU A 251 44.43 13.30 40.40
CA LEU A 251 45.23 12.08 40.28
C LEU A 251 46.50 12.34 39.43
N PRO A 252 47.44 13.19 39.87
CA PRO A 252 48.64 13.55 39.08
C PRO A 252 49.59 12.36 38.86
N PHE A 253 49.48 11.30 39.66
CA PHE A 253 50.27 10.09 39.51
C PHE A 253 49.94 9.29 38.23
N LEU A 254 48.81 9.57 37.57
CA LEU A 254 48.45 8.97 36.28
C LEU A 254 49.50 9.29 35.20
N GLU A 255 49.87 10.57 35.06
CA GLU A 255 50.88 10.98 34.08
C GLU A 255 52.28 10.47 34.43
N ALA A 256 52.61 10.45 35.72
CA ALA A 256 53.91 9.96 36.19
C ALA A 256 54.14 8.47 35.88
N LYS A 257 53.06 7.69 35.79
CA LYS A 257 53.06 6.24 35.55
C LYS A 257 52.63 5.86 34.13
N GLY A 258 52.66 6.81 33.19
CA GLY A 258 52.53 6.53 31.75
C GLY A 258 51.14 6.65 31.15
N ILE A 259 50.08 6.90 31.94
CA ILE A 259 48.75 7.22 31.42
C ILE A 259 48.73 8.70 31.02
N LYS A 260 48.77 8.96 29.72
CA LYS A 260 48.89 10.33 29.19
C LYS A 260 47.52 11.00 29.02
N LYS A 261 47.38 12.19 29.61
CA LYS A 261 46.23 13.07 29.40
C LYS A 261 45.97 13.38 27.92
N THR A 262 47.02 13.57 27.13
CA THR A 262 46.91 13.88 25.69
C THR A 262 46.20 12.78 24.91
N THR A 263 46.37 11.52 25.30
CA THR A 263 45.74 10.37 24.63
C THR A 263 44.24 10.34 24.90
N ALA A 264 43.82 10.58 26.16
CA ALA A 264 42.40 10.66 26.52
C ALA A 264 41.69 11.83 25.81
N LEU A 265 42.33 13.01 25.77
CA LEU A 265 41.81 14.18 25.06
C LEU A 265 41.70 13.95 23.54
N ALA A 266 42.70 13.31 22.93
CA ALA A 266 42.65 12.94 21.52
C ALA A 266 41.49 11.96 21.24
N ARG A 267 41.25 11.01 22.14
CA ARG A 267 40.14 10.05 21.99
C ARG A 267 38.77 10.72 22.04
N ILE A 268 38.58 11.68 22.94
CA ILE A 268 37.35 12.50 22.98
C ILE A 268 37.14 13.24 21.65
N GLN A 269 38.20 13.84 21.10
CA GLN A 269 38.13 14.52 19.81
C GLN A 269 37.77 13.57 18.66
N GLU A 270 38.37 12.38 18.61
CA GLU A 270 38.05 11.35 17.61
C GLU A 270 36.59 10.92 17.67
N VAL A 271 36.05 10.68 18.87
CA VAL A 271 34.65 10.29 19.09
C VAL A 271 33.71 11.39 18.60
N CYS A 272 33.93 12.64 19.00
CA CYS A 272 33.10 13.76 18.54
C CYS A 272 33.16 13.95 17.01
N LEU A 273 34.33 13.79 16.39
CA LEU A 273 34.48 13.90 14.94
C LEU A 273 33.78 12.75 14.19
N ALA A 274 33.82 11.53 14.74
CA ALA A 274 33.15 10.37 14.14
C ALA A 274 31.62 10.55 14.11
N HIS A 275 31.06 11.15 15.16
CA HIS A 275 29.61 11.37 15.30
C HIS A 275 29.11 12.70 14.70
N ALA A 276 30.00 13.60 14.28
CA ALA A 276 29.64 14.89 13.68
C ALA A 276 28.77 14.75 12.41
N HIS A 277 28.95 13.65 11.66
CA HIS A 277 28.19 13.39 10.44
C HIS A 277 27.00 12.43 10.63
N SER A 278 26.88 11.78 11.79
CA SER A 278 25.83 10.80 12.07
C SER A 278 24.61 11.42 12.77
N LEU A 279 24.78 12.58 13.42
CA LEU A 279 23.69 13.29 14.09
C LEU A 279 22.85 14.09 13.08
N PRO A 280 21.51 14.13 13.25
CA PRO A 280 20.63 15.01 12.47
C PRO A 280 20.93 16.50 12.76
N ALA A 281 20.30 17.44 12.05
CA ALA A 281 20.53 18.87 12.30
C ALA A 281 20.16 19.30 13.74
N LYS A 282 19.03 18.78 14.24
CA LYS A 282 18.56 19.00 15.61
C LYS A 282 18.44 17.66 16.33
N VAL A 283 18.95 17.58 17.54
CA VAL A 283 18.87 16.41 18.42
C VAL A 283 17.99 16.74 19.62
N LEU A 284 17.23 15.74 20.07
CA LEU A 284 16.42 15.83 21.28
C LEU A 284 17.33 15.57 22.48
N VAL A 285 17.57 16.58 23.31
CA VAL A 285 18.45 16.51 24.48
C VAL A 285 17.60 16.49 25.75
N PRO A 286 17.82 15.54 26.68
CA PRO A 286 17.16 15.56 27.97
C PRO A 286 17.73 16.66 28.86
N LEU A 287 16.88 17.38 29.61
CA LEU A 287 17.34 18.43 30.55
C LEU A 287 18.20 17.90 31.71
N ARG A 288 18.28 16.58 31.90
CA ARG A 288 19.14 15.91 32.89
C ARG A 288 19.86 14.74 32.24
N ASN A 289 21.10 14.48 32.68
CA ASN A 289 21.86 13.31 32.25
C ASN A 289 21.12 12.04 32.66
N MET A 290 20.64 11.28 31.68
CA MET A 290 20.19 9.89 31.85
C MET A 290 21.27 9.01 31.22
N ASP A 291 21.94 8.20 32.04
CA ASP A 291 23.11 7.41 31.63
C ASP A 291 22.96 5.91 31.89
N SER A 292 21.77 5.38 32.20
CA SER A 292 21.61 3.94 32.43
C SER A 292 20.98 3.19 31.24
N ASP A 293 21.53 2.04 30.89
CA ASP A 293 20.90 1.11 29.95
C ASP A 293 19.58 0.55 30.50
N GLN A 294 19.40 0.51 31.82
CA GLN A 294 18.12 0.19 32.47
C GLN A 294 17.03 1.20 32.10
N THR A 295 17.36 2.48 31.92
CA THR A 295 16.39 3.46 31.44
C THR A 295 15.98 3.23 29.99
N VAL A 296 16.69 2.44 29.17
CA VAL A 296 16.27 2.18 27.78
C VAL A 296 15.31 1.00 27.68
N GLU A 297 15.51 -0.05 28.47
CA GLU A 297 14.48 -1.09 28.64
C GLU A 297 13.24 -0.47 29.29
N ILE A 298 13.41 0.37 30.31
CA ILE A 298 12.30 1.09 30.95
C ILE A 298 11.71 2.15 30.01
N GLU A 299 12.47 2.88 29.19
CA GLU A 299 11.93 3.86 28.21
C GLU A 299 11.23 3.17 27.05
N GLN A 300 11.72 2.00 26.58
CA GLN A 300 11.04 1.20 25.56
C GLN A 300 9.80 0.52 26.12
N GLU A 301 9.87 -0.02 27.34
CA GLU A 301 8.72 -0.51 28.09
C GLU A 301 7.76 0.63 28.41
N MET A 302 8.24 1.86 28.66
CA MET A 302 7.43 3.06 28.90
C MET A 302 6.84 3.63 27.61
N GLU A 303 7.55 3.64 26.48
CA GLU A 303 6.95 4.00 25.19
C GLU A 303 5.88 2.97 24.85
N GLN A 304 6.10 1.69 25.15
CA GLN A 304 5.09 0.63 24.98
C GLN A 304 3.93 0.73 25.98
N GLU A 305 4.18 1.03 27.26
CA GLU A 305 3.19 1.13 28.34
C GLU A 305 2.44 2.46 28.28
N ALA A 306 3.10 3.59 28.05
CA ALA A 306 2.46 4.88 27.80
C ALA A 306 1.68 4.85 26.48
N GLN A 307 2.13 4.08 25.49
CA GLN A 307 1.32 3.80 24.31
C GLN A 307 0.12 2.92 24.65
N ALA A 308 0.28 1.89 25.48
CA ALA A 308 -0.85 1.10 25.97
C ALA A 308 -1.80 1.94 26.85
N GLU A 309 -1.31 2.87 27.66
CA GLU A 309 -2.11 3.75 28.54
C GLU A 309 -2.78 4.89 27.77
N LEU A 310 -2.09 5.55 26.83
CA LEU A 310 -2.71 6.51 25.92
C LEU A 310 -3.80 5.80 25.10
N GLU A 311 -3.53 4.61 24.58
CA GLU A 311 -4.54 3.82 23.89
C GLU A 311 -5.70 3.39 24.81
N VAL A 312 -5.44 3.05 26.09
CA VAL A 312 -6.47 2.68 27.08
C VAL A 312 -7.29 3.91 27.53
N GLN A 313 -6.68 5.08 27.72
CA GLN A 313 -7.38 6.34 27.98
C GLN A 313 -8.16 6.82 26.75
N GLU A 314 -7.61 6.69 25.55
CA GLU A 314 -8.27 7.01 24.28
C GLU A 314 -9.43 6.06 23.98
N HIS A 315 -9.35 4.79 24.41
CA HIS A 315 -10.46 3.82 24.41
C HIS A 315 -11.62 4.24 25.32
N HIS A 316 -11.37 5.03 26.38
CA HIS A 316 -12.43 5.62 27.20
C HIS A 316 -13.06 6.87 26.56
N GLU A 317 -12.36 7.58 25.67
CA GLU A 317 -12.89 8.77 24.98
C GLU A 317 -13.50 8.48 23.59
N THR A 318 -13.13 7.41 22.90
CA THR A 318 -13.61 7.12 21.53
C THR A 318 -14.23 5.73 21.38
N GLU A 319 -15.45 5.54 21.89
CA GLU A 319 -16.33 4.42 21.50
C GLU A 319 -16.75 4.46 20.00
N LYS A 320 -16.31 5.45 19.21
CA LYS A 320 -16.72 5.70 17.82
C LYS A 320 -15.58 6.33 17.02
N ILE A 321 -14.95 5.54 16.15
CA ILE A 321 -13.99 6.04 15.17
C ILE A 321 -14.78 6.63 13.98
N GLU A 322 -14.48 7.87 13.59
CA GLU A 322 -14.98 8.48 12.35
C GLU A 322 -14.02 8.14 11.21
N LEU A 323 -14.39 7.16 10.38
CA LEU A 323 -13.62 6.73 9.23
C LEU A 323 -14.07 7.49 7.99
N GLY A 324 -13.09 8.05 7.27
CA GLY A 324 -13.30 8.69 5.98
C GLY A 324 -12.69 7.87 4.86
N TYR A 325 -13.32 7.85 3.70
CA TYR A 325 -12.62 7.50 2.46
C TYR A 325 -12.68 8.66 1.48
N ILE A 326 -11.62 8.78 0.70
CA ILE A 326 -11.49 9.79 -0.34
C ILE A 326 -11.53 9.04 -1.66
N THR A 327 -12.61 9.23 -2.40
CA THR A 327 -12.82 8.63 -3.71
C THR A 327 -12.58 9.67 -4.80
N TYR A 328 -11.80 9.30 -5.82
CA TYR A 328 -11.66 10.09 -7.04
C TYR A 328 -12.76 9.69 -8.01
N GLN A 329 -13.73 10.57 -8.24
CA GLN A 329 -14.78 10.40 -9.25
C GLN A 329 -14.95 11.73 -10.00
N ASP A 330 -14.94 11.66 -11.33
CA ASP A 330 -15.26 12.78 -12.22
C ASP A 330 -14.50 14.09 -11.92
N ASP A 331 -13.16 14.00 -11.77
CA ASP A 331 -12.26 15.13 -11.47
C ASP A 331 -12.56 15.88 -10.15
N VAL A 332 -13.31 15.26 -9.23
CA VAL A 332 -13.61 15.81 -7.92
C VAL A 332 -13.28 14.79 -6.83
N PHE A 333 -12.60 15.25 -5.77
CA PHE A 333 -12.40 14.44 -4.56
C PHE A 333 -13.68 14.45 -3.74
N ILE A 334 -14.33 13.28 -3.62
CA ILE A 334 -15.49 13.11 -2.76
C ILE A 334 -15.00 12.50 -1.44
N GLU A 335 -15.07 13.30 -0.38
CA GLU A 335 -14.82 12.87 1.00
C GLU A 335 -16.13 12.37 1.62
N ARG A 336 -16.15 11.12 2.09
CA ARG A 336 -17.27 10.57 2.86
C ARG A 336 -16.78 10.09 4.22
N TRP A 337 -17.30 10.74 5.25
CA TRP A 337 -17.01 10.42 6.66
C TRP A 337 -18.18 9.65 7.26
N ALA A 338 -17.91 8.51 7.90
CA ALA A 338 -18.89 7.71 8.60
C ALA A 338 -18.39 7.35 10.02
N LYS A 339 -19.28 7.45 11.01
CA LYS A 339 -19.06 6.89 12.35
C LYS A 339 -19.28 5.39 12.29
N VAL A 340 -18.25 4.58 12.47
CA VAL A 340 -18.34 3.11 12.30
C VAL A 340 -17.79 2.41 13.54
N LYS A 341 -18.53 1.41 14.06
CA LYS A 341 -18.01 0.49 15.08
C LYS A 341 -17.01 -0.46 14.44
N VAL A 342 -15.89 -0.76 15.08
CA VAL A 342 -14.79 -1.61 14.57
C VAL A 342 -15.30 -2.95 14.00
N GLY A 343 -16.34 -3.53 14.60
CA GLY A 343 -16.94 -4.75 14.10
C GLY A 343 -17.74 -4.66 12.78
N GLN A 344 -18.00 -3.44 12.31
CA GLN A 344 -18.63 -3.10 11.03
C GLN A 344 -17.63 -2.49 10.02
N MET A 345 -16.32 -2.42 10.35
CA MET A 345 -15.27 -2.00 9.41
C MET A 345 -15.30 -2.82 8.13
N ALA A 346 -15.61 -4.10 8.26
CA ALA A 346 -15.72 -4.99 7.13
C ALA A 346 -16.94 -4.66 6.26
N ASP A 347 -18.04 -4.19 6.85
CA ASP A 347 -19.22 -3.80 6.09
C ASP A 347 -18.97 -2.55 5.22
N GLN A 348 -18.27 -1.50 5.68
CA GLN A 348 -18.10 -0.28 4.86
C GLN A 348 -16.87 -0.28 3.94
N ILE A 349 -15.79 -0.97 4.32
CA ILE A 349 -14.58 -1.08 3.50
C ILE A 349 -14.67 -2.27 2.52
N LEU A 350 -15.43 -3.33 2.85
CA LEU A 350 -15.63 -4.50 1.97
C LEU A 350 -17.01 -4.54 1.28
N LEU A 351 -18.09 -3.90 1.78
CA LEU A 351 -19.33 -3.68 0.99
C LEU A 351 -19.35 -2.36 0.24
N GLY A 352 -18.31 -1.53 0.37
CA GLY A 352 -17.92 -0.74 -0.79
C GLY A 352 -17.63 -1.77 -1.86
N LYS A 353 -18.62 -2.04 -2.75
CA LYS A 353 -18.45 -2.86 -3.96
C LYS A 353 -17.01 -2.63 -4.40
N PRO A 354 -16.16 -3.67 -4.57
CA PRO A 354 -14.82 -3.43 -5.06
C PRO A 354 -14.97 -2.41 -6.17
N MET A 355 -14.31 -1.25 -6.07
CA MET A 355 -14.32 -0.30 -7.17
C MET A 355 -13.60 -1.02 -8.31
N SER A 356 -14.35 -1.88 -8.99
CA SER A 356 -14.09 -2.52 -10.26
C SER A 356 -14.35 -1.47 -11.32
N TYR A 357 -13.75 -0.30 -11.14
CA TYR A 357 -13.60 0.66 -12.20
C TYR A 357 -12.14 0.58 -12.56
N CYS A 358 -11.82 -0.42 -13.40
CA CYS A 358 -10.70 -0.23 -14.31
C CYS A 358 -10.98 1.12 -15.00
N PRO A 359 -10.08 2.12 -14.88
CA PRO A 359 -10.30 3.39 -15.55
C PRO A 359 -10.56 3.09 -17.03
N TYR A 360 -11.62 3.68 -17.55
CA TYR A 360 -12.02 3.54 -18.94
C TYR A 360 -12.11 4.93 -19.55
N PHE A 361 -11.83 5.02 -20.84
CA PHE A 361 -11.89 6.25 -21.61
C PHE A 361 -12.71 6.00 -22.86
N GLU A 362 -13.21 7.07 -23.49
CA GLU A 362 -14.00 6.92 -24.70
C GLU A 362 -13.08 6.53 -25.87
N MET A 363 -13.54 5.62 -26.73
CA MET A 363 -12.77 5.20 -27.92
C MET A 363 -12.43 6.41 -28.82
N LYS A 364 -13.27 7.44 -28.79
CA LYS A 364 -13.04 8.73 -29.42
C LYS A 364 -11.70 9.36 -29.01
N ASP A 365 -11.41 9.39 -27.71
CA ASP A 365 -10.18 9.99 -27.17
C ASP A 365 -8.93 9.22 -27.62
N TYR A 366 -9.04 7.90 -27.69
CA TYR A 366 -7.97 7.06 -28.23
C TYR A 366 -7.72 7.29 -29.71
N CYS A 367 -8.79 7.37 -30.52
CA CYS A 367 -8.68 7.71 -31.94
C CYS A 367 -8.04 9.09 -32.14
N LEU A 368 -8.34 10.08 -31.29
CA LEU A 368 -7.71 11.41 -31.37
C LEU A 368 -6.22 11.39 -31.00
N PHE A 369 -5.81 10.47 -30.13
CA PHE A 369 -4.41 10.30 -29.70
C PHE A 369 -3.55 9.62 -30.77
N ASP A 370 -4.07 8.62 -31.49
CA ASP A 370 -3.36 7.96 -32.59
C ASP A 370 -3.58 8.71 -33.92
N LEU A 371 -2.50 9.31 -34.46
CA LEU A 371 -2.55 10.07 -35.71
C LEU A 371 -3.15 9.28 -36.88
N ASP A 372 -3.01 7.96 -36.90
CA ASP A 372 -3.54 7.09 -37.96
C ASP A 372 -5.04 6.77 -37.77
N LEU A 373 -5.60 7.03 -36.59
CA LEU A 373 -6.99 6.71 -36.24
C LEU A 373 -7.88 7.96 -36.04
N LYS A 374 -7.30 9.15 -36.13
CA LYS A 374 -7.99 10.43 -35.89
C LYS A 374 -9.28 10.61 -36.69
N ASP A 375 -9.29 10.14 -37.94
CA ASP A 375 -10.43 10.20 -38.85
C ASP A 375 -11.63 9.33 -38.42
N PHE A 376 -11.45 8.45 -37.43
CA PHE A 376 -12.46 7.51 -36.95
C PHE A 376 -12.98 7.85 -35.54
N SER A 377 -12.67 9.03 -35.01
CA SER A 377 -13.04 9.44 -33.65
C SER A 377 -14.55 9.36 -33.39
N ASP A 378 -15.36 9.74 -34.38
CA ASP A 378 -16.81 9.82 -34.24
C ASP A 378 -17.51 8.49 -34.56
N ALA A 379 -16.80 7.53 -35.18
CA ALA A 379 -17.39 6.26 -35.61
C ALA A 379 -17.81 5.37 -34.42
N PHE A 380 -17.15 5.53 -33.27
CA PHE A 380 -17.29 4.68 -32.08
C PHE A 380 -17.87 5.40 -30.86
N GLU A 381 -18.70 6.44 -31.07
CA GLU A 381 -19.38 7.16 -29.99
C GLU A 381 -20.14 6.22 -29.03
N GLY A 382 -19.95 6.45 -27.73
CA GLY A 382 -20.56 5.64 -26.66
C GLY A 382 -19.96 4.23 -26.49
N VAL A 383 -18.81 3.96 -27.11
CA VAL A 383 -17.94 2.81 -26.83
C VAL A 383 -16.75 3.29 -26.00
N TYR A 384 -16.58 2.68 -24.84
CA TYR A 384 -15.50 2.94 -23.89
C TYR A 384 -14.55 1.76 -23.85
N VAL A 385 -13.29 2.01 -23.53
CA VAL A 385 -12.23 1.00 -23.48
C VAL A 385 -11.60 1.02 -22.09
N SER A 386 -11.55 -0.13 -21.43
CA SER A 386 -10.81 -0.24 -20.17
C SER A 386 -9.30 -0.14 -20.43
N VAL A 387 -8.56 0.52 -19.56
CA VAL A 387 -7.09 0.64 -19.70
C VAL A 387 -6.41 -0.73 -19.78
N ASN A 388 -6.96 -1.73 -19.10
CA ASN A 388 -6.45 -3.11 -19.11
C ASN A 388 -6.72 -3.86 -20.43
N ALA A 389 -7.62 -3.37 -21.29
CA ALA A 389 -7.79 -3.90 -22.64
C ALA A 389 -6.63 -3.49 -23.57
N MET A 390 -5.85 -2.46 -23.20
CA MET A 390 -4.71 -1.99 -23.96
C MET A 390 -3.49 -2.89 -23.77
N GLU A 391 -2.71 -3.05 -24.84
CA GLU A 391 -1.44 -3.76 -24.75
C GLU A 391 -0.31 -2.79 -24.39
N TRP A 392 0.58 -3.24 -23.50
CA TRP A 392 1.76 -2.49 -23.08
C TRP A 392 3.05 -3.35 -23.18
N PRO A 393 4.15 -2.88 -23.81
CA PRO A 393 5.42 -3.60 -23.82
C PRO A 393 6.00 -3.78 -22.41
N LYS A 394 6.33 -5.03 -22.04
CA LYS A 394 6.84 -5.39 -20.70
C LYS A 394 8.18 -4.74 -20.31
N LYS A 395 8.91 -4.13 -21.25
CA LYS A 395 10.20 -3.47 -21.01
C LYS A 395 10.15 -2.02 -21.50
N MET A 396 10.48 -1.08 -20.62
CA MET A 396 10.54 0.37 -20.85
C MET A 396 9.31 0.94 -21.57
N PRO A 397 8.17 0.98 -20.86
CA PRO A 397 6.98 1.70 -21.27
C PRO A 397 7.20 3.10 -21.83
N ARG A 398 6.67 3.39 -23.03
CA ARG A 398 6.40 4.78 -23.45
C ARG A 398 4.93 4.93 -23.79
N LEU A 399 4.40 6.14 -23.58
CA LEU A 399 2.99 6.44 -23.86
C LEU A 399 2.61 6.19 -25.34
N THR A 400 3.57 6.36 -26.25
CA THR A 400 3.41 6.04 -27.69
C THR A 400 3.27 4.55 -28.00
N ASP A 401 3.58 3.68 -27.03
CA ASP A 401 3.52 2.23 -27.21
C ASP A 401 2.17 1.63 -26.76
N LEU A 402 1.25 2.47 -26.22
CA LEU A 402 -0.11 2.07 -25.84
C LEU A 402 -0.95 1.78 -27.09
N LYS A 403 -1.27 0.51 -27.34
CA LYS A 403 -2.02 0.10 -28.54
C LYS A 403 -3.21 -0.77 -28.20
N LEU A 404 -4.38 -0.41 -28.75
CA LEU A 404 -5.57 -1.26 -28.76
C LEU A 404 -5.60 -2.19 -29.98
N LEU A 405 -5.03 -1.74 -31.11
CA LEU A 405 -5.04 -2.44 -32.39
C LEU A 405 -3.61 -2.82 -32.81
N GLY A 406 -3.46 -3.98 -33.46
CA GLY A 406 -2.17 -4.48 -33.95
C GLY A 406 -1.87 -5.92 -33.57
N ARG A 407 -0.62 -6.35 -33.83
CA ARG A 407 -0.23 -7.77 -33.89
C ARG A 407 -0.33 -8.55 -32.60
N HIS A 408 -0.36 -7.88 -31.45
CA HIS A 408 -0.31 -8.51 -30.15
C HIS A 408 -1.47 -8.08 -29.23
N ARG A 409 -2.50 -7.43 -29.81
CA ARG A 409 -3.64 -6.92 -29.04
C ARG A 409 -4.40 -8.03 -28.32
N THR A 410 -4.98 -7.67 -27.18
CA THR A 410 -5.91 -8.52 -26.43
C THR A 410 -7.22 -8.71 -27.20
N PRO A 411 -7.78 -9.94 -27.27
CA PRO A 411 -9.10 -10.16 -27.86
C PRO A 411 -10.21 -9.44 -27.08
N LEU A 412 -11.16 -8.82 -27.79
CA LEU A 412 -12.19 -7.96 -27.21
C LEU A 412 -13.49 -8.75 -27.00
N HIS A 413 -13.44 -9.85 -26.26
CA HIS A 413 -14.58 -10.78 -26.17
C HIS A 413 -15.72 -10.35 -25.24
N TYR A 414 -15.45 -9.43 -24.31
CA TYR A 414 -16.36 -9.08 -23.22
C TYR A 414 -16.60 -7.58 -23.17
N VAL A 415 -17.86 -7.23 -22.96
CA VAL A 415 -18.30 -5.85 -22.87
C VAL A 415 -19.25 -5.71 -21.68
N GLN A 416 -19.05 -4.68 -20.88
CA GLN A 416 -19.97 -4.29 -19.81
C GLN A 416 -20.91 -3.19 -20.30
N VAL A 417 -22.19 -3.36 -20.07
CA VAL A 417 -23.24 -2.42 -20.38
C VAL A 417 -23.41 -1.47 -19.20
N ILE A 418 -23.33 -0.17 -19.45
CA ILE A 418 -23.44 0.88 -18.43
C ILE A 418 -24.55 1.87 -18.79
N ASN A 419 -24.82 2.82 -17.88
CA ASN A 419 -25.80 3.89 -18.08
C ASN A 419 -27.21 3.39 -18.46
N GLY A 420 -27.64 2.27 -17.86
CA GLY A 420 -28.97 1.71 -18.07
C GLY A 420 -29.21 1.12 -19.45
N GLY A 421 -28.16 0.59 -20.11
CA GLY A 421 -28.29 -0.03 -21.44
C GLY A 421 -27.80 0.84 -22.58
N LYS A 422 -27.26 2.03 -22.30
CA LYS A 422 -26.91 3.01 -23.32
C LYS A 422 -25.49 2.86 -23.81
N ASP A 423 -24.52 2.65 -22.93
CA ASP A 423 -23.10 2.66 -23.29
C ASP A 423 -22.41 1.33 -22.99
N LEU A 424 -21.25 1.12 -23.63
CA LEU A 424 -20.50 -0.12 -23.59
C LEU A 424 -19.06 0.12 -23.14
N ILE A 425 -18.55 -0.65 -22.17
CA ILE A 425 -17.14 -0.69 -21.80
C ILE A 425 -16.54 -2.01 -22.30
N ILE A 426 -15.55 -1.95 -23.17
CA ILE A 426 -14.76 -3.11 -23.57
C ILE A 426 -13.83 -3.50 -22.42
N LEU A 427 -13.93 -4.77 -21.99
CA LEU A 427 -13.15 -5.32 -20.89
C LEU A 427 -12.05 -6.25 -21.38
N SER A 428 -10.94 -6.28 -20.65
CA SER A 428 -9.96 -7.36 -20.84
C SER A 428 -10.54 -8.70 -20.37
N PRO A 429 -10.06 -9.84 -20.87
CA PRO A 429 -10.47 -11.16 -20.38
C PRO A 429 -10.26 -11.35 -18.87
N ALA A 430 -9.25 -10.68 -18.30
CA ALA A 430 -8.97 -10.72 -16.87
C ALA A 430 -10.00 -9.92 -16.05
N ASP A 431 -10.36 -8.72 -16.52
CA ASP A 431 -11.40 -7.90 -15.88
C ASP A 431 -12.77 -8.58 -15.99
N ALA A 432 -13.09 -9.16 -17.16
CA ALA A 432 -14.32 -9.91 -17.35
C ALA A 432 -14.39 -11.16 -16.45
N ALA A 433 -13.28 -11.88 -16.27
CA ALA A 433 -13.21 -13.02 -15.37
C ALA A 433 -13.42 -12.61 -13.90
N MET A 434 -12.86 -11.46 -13.50
CA MET A 434 -13.15 -10.88 -12.19
C MET A 434 -14.64 -10.58 -12.06
N GLU A 435 -15.26 -9.92 -13.03
CA GLU A 435 -16.67 -9.55 -12.94
C GLU A 435 -17.60 -10.78 -12.91
N ILE A 436 -17.25 -11.84 -13.63
CA ILE A 436 -17.93 -13.14 -13.56
C ILE A 436 -17.79 -13.78 -12.17
N GLU A 437 -16.63 -13.64 -11.50
CA GLU A 437 -16.39 -14.22 -10.17
C GLU A 437 -17.14 -13.48 -9.05
N HIS A 438 -17.38 -12.18 -9.21
CA HIS A 438 -18.09 -11.35 -8.23
C HIS A 438 -19.63 -11.41 -8.33
N HIS A 439 -20.19 -12.03 -9.37
CA HIS A 439 -21.63 -12.16 -9.58
C HIS A 439 -22.09 -13.63 -9.49
N PRO A 440 -22.61 -14.10 -8.34
CA PRO A 440 -22.97 -15.50 -8.09
C PRO A 440 -24.17 -16.02 -8.91
N ASP A 441 -24.93 -15.14 -9.56
CA ASP A 441 -26.07 -15.48 -10.44
C ASP A 441 -25.64 -15.76 -11.90
N VAL A 442 -24.36 -15.58 -12.24
CA VAL A 442 -23.82 -15.95 -13.56
C VAL A 442 -23.74 -17.47 -13.63
N ASP A 443 -24.59 -18.08 -14.46
CA ASP A 443 -24.79 -19.53 -14.54
C ASP A 443 -23.53 -20.26 -15.05
N ARG A 444 -22.57 -20.51 -14.15
CA ARG A 444 -21.30 -21.22 -14.38
C ARG A 444 -21.51 -22.59 -15.05
N ARG A 445 -22.65 -23.23 -14.73
CA ARG A 445 -23.05 -24.53 -15.29
C ARG A 445 -23.51 -24.44 -16.75
N ARG A 446 -23.87 -23.24 -17.23
CA ARG A 446 -24.23 -22.96 -18.62
C ARG A 446 -22.99 -22.83 -19.48
N LEU A 447 -21.93 -22.18 -19.00
CA LEU A 447 -20.64 -22.09 -19.70
C LEU A 447 -19.98 -23.47 -19.88
N GLU A 448 -20.02 -24.32 -18.84
CA GLU A 448 -19.47 -25.68 -18.90
C GLU A 448 -20.31 -26.60 -19.80
N ARG A 449 -21.65 -26.56 -19.71
CA ARG A 449 -22.54 -27.35 -20.60
C ARG A 449 -22.47 -26.88 -22.05
N TYR A 450 -22.35 -25.58 -22.32
CA TYR A 450 -22.28 -25.06 -23.69
C TYR A 450 -20.92 -25.37 -24.34
N ALA A 451 -19.82 -25.38 -23.58
CA ALA A 451 -18.52 -25.87 -24.06
C ALA A 451 -18.59 -27.37 -24.45
N GLU A 452 -19.36 -28.17 -23.71
CA GLU A 452 -19.63 -29.58 -24.03
C GLU A 452 -20.64 -29.78 -25.17
N GLU A 453 -21.61 -28.88 -25.35
CA GLU A 453 -22.63 -28.91 -26.42
C GLU A 453 -22.09 -28.37 -27.75
N ILE A 454 -21.20 -27.36 -27.76
CA ILE A 454 -20.47 -26.87 -28.94
C ILE A 454 -19.56 -27.96 -29.50
N ALA A 455 -19.02 -28.82 -28.64
CA ALA A 455 -18.28 -30.00 -29.07
C ALA A 455 -19.18 -31.07 -29.75
N LYS A 456 -20.51 -30.91 -29.74
CA LYS A 456 -21.47 -31.96 -30.13
C LYS A 456 -22.57 -31.56 -31.12
N MET A 457 -22.78 -30.30 -31.52
CA MET A 457 -23.97 -29.96 -32.34
C MET A 457 -23.73 -28.98 -33.52
N GLU A 458 -24.35 -29.30 -34.67
CA GLU A 458 -24.29 -28.56 -35.94
C GLU A 458 -25.41 -27.51 -36.15
N THR A 459 -26.43 -27.36 -35.28
CA THR A 459 -27.42 -26.24 -35.35
C THR A 459 -28.20 -26.04 -34.03
N PRO A 460 -28.69 -24.82 -33.68
CA PRO A 460 -29.34 -24.53 -32.39
C PRO A 460 -30.89 -24.60 -32.39
N PRO A 461 -31.56 -24.98 -31.26
CA PRO A 461 -33.02 -25.01 -31.17
C PRO A 461 -33.66 -23.83 -30.40
N GLU A 462 -34.96 -23.60 -30.69
CA GLU A 462 -35.82 -22.50 -30.26
C GLU A 462 -36.60 -22.71 -28.94
N GLY A 463 -36.80 -21.60 -28.21
CA GLY A 463 -38.06 -21.17 -27.54
C GLY A 463 -38.69 -21.94 -26.35
N GLN A 464 -38.70 -21.31 -25.15
CA GLN A 464 -39.86 -21.22 -24.21
C GLN A 464 -39.61 -20.14 -23.12
N PRO A 465 -40.65 -19.54 -22.47
CA PRO A 465 -40.56 -18.26 -21.77
C PRO A 465 -40.49 -18.36 -20.22
N PHE A 466 -39.92 -17.35 -19.54
CA PHE A 466 -40.01 -17.22 -18.07
C PHE A 466 -39.94 -15.77 -17.53
N ASP A 467 -40.77 -15.56 -16.49
CA ASP A 467 -40.86 -14.66 -15.32
C ASP A 467 -40.01 -13.36 -15.18
N PRO A 468 -40.62 -12.19 -14.89
CA PRO A 468 -39.95 -10.89 -14.81
C PRO A 468 -39.66 -10.43 -13.36
N SER A 469 -38.69 -11.04 -12.68
CA SER A 469 -38.18 -10.42 -11.45
C SER A 469 -36.69 -10.70 -11.20
N HIS A 470 -35.86 -9.64 -11.39
CA HIS A 470 -34.63 -9.24 -10.67
C HIS A 470 -33.56 -8.60 -11.62
N HIS A 471 -32.90 -7.53 -11.14
CA HIS A 471 -31.74 -6.81 -11.72
C HIS A 471 -30.53 -7.02 -10.74
N PRO A 472 -29.23 -6.92 -11.13
CA PRO A 472 -28.63 -6.20 -12.27
C PRO A 472 -27.75 -7.08 -13.20
N ASP A 473 -27.93 -6.95 -14.52
CA ASP A 473 -27.30 -7.80 -15.55
C ASP A 473 -26.60 -6.93 -16.60
N ASP A 474 -25.28 -6.77 -16.45
CA ASP A 474 -24.51 -5.80 -17.25
C ASP A 474 -23.39 -6.43 -18.11
N LEU A 475 -23.13 -7.75 -18.06
CA LEU A 475 -22.00 -8.35 -18.80
C LEU A 475 -22.45 -9.11 -20.07
N TYR A 476 -21.91 -8.68 -21.21
CA TYR A 476 -22.21 -9.21 -22.54
C TYR A 476 -20.95 -9.82 -23.18
N ASN A 477 -21.05 -11.07 -23.64
CA ASN A 477 -20.01 -11.70 -24.46
C ASN A 477 -20.37 -11.57 -25.94
N LEU A 478 -19.43 -11.14 -26.79
CA LEU A 478 -19.71 -10.87 -28.21
C LEU A 478 -20.22 -12.08 -28.99
N THR A 479 -19.89 -13.29 -28.56
CA THR A 479 -20.30 -14.54 -29.22
C THR A 479 -21.51 -15.17 -28.52
N LEU A 480 -21.53 -15.16 -27.19
CA LEU A 480 -22.51 -15.90 -26.37
C LEU A 480 -23.73 -15.05 -25.97
N GLY A 481 -23.67 -13.73 -26.14
CA GLY A 481 -24.69 -12.80 -25.67
C GLY A 481 -24.58 -12.48 -24.19
N PHE A 482 -25.68 -12.03 -23.57
CA PHE A 482 -25.74 -11.78 -22.13
C PHE A 482 -25.47 -13.07 -21.34
N LEU A 483 -24.56 -13.00 -20.38
CA LEU A 483 -24.19 -14.15 -19.56
C LEU A 483 -25.26 -14.48 -18.48
N SER A 484 -26.15 -13.53 -18.22
CA SER A 484 -27.28 -13.62 -17.30
C SER A 484 -28.61 -13.62 -18.07
N GLY A 485 -29.17 -14.81 -18.33
CA GLY A 485 -30.48 -14.97 -18.96
C GLY A 485 -30.60 -14.45 -20.42
N LYS A 486 -31.73 -14.71 -21.08
CA LYS A 486 -32.02 -14.16 -22.42
C LYS A 486 -32.80 -12.84 -22.26
N LYS A 487 -32.17 -11.69 -22.56
CA LYS A 487 -32.83 -10.38 -22.63
C LYS A 487 -32.93 -9.87 -24.07
N PRO A 488 -33.99 -9.12 -24.44
CA PRO A 488 -34.04 -8.40 -25.71
C PRO A 488 -33.00 -7.27 -25.70
N ILE A 489 -32.20 -7.19 -26.76
CA ILE A 489 -31.18 -6.14 -26.94
C ILE A 489 -31.90 -4.87 -27.44
N ALA A 490 -31.72 -3.74 -26.76
CA ALA A 490 -32.24 -2.45 -27.22
C ALA A 490 -31.57 -2.04 -28.54
N PRO A 491 -32.27 -1.35 -29.47
CA PRO A 491 -31.71 -0.98 -30.78
C PRO A 491 -30.39 -0.20 -30.70
N GLU A 492 -30.29 0.78 -29.79
CA GLU A 492 -29.06 1.57 -29.58
C GLU A 492 -27.88 0.71 -29.10
N LEU A 493 -28.15 -0.27 -28.24
CA LEU A 493 -27.16 -1.21 -27.73
C LEU A 493 -26.71 -2.20 -28.81
N PHE A 494 -27.63 -2.64 -29.66
CA PHE A 494 -27.35 -3.51 -30.80
C PHE A 494 -26.33 -2.87 -31.75
N GLU A 495 -26.53 -1.61 -32.11
CA GLU A 495 -25.59 -0.88 -32.98
C GLU A 495 -24.18 -0.83 -32.38
N LYS A 496 -24.07 -0.52 -31.09
CA LYS A 496 -22.77 -0.47 -30.38
C LYS A 496 -22.11 -1.85 -30.30
N ILE A 497 -22.86 -2.92 -30.05
CA ILE A 497 -22.32 -4.30 -30.06
C ILE A 497 -21.76 -4.65 -31.44
N VAL A 498 -22.45 -4.29 -32.52
CA VAL A 498 -21.98 -4.54 -33.89
C VAL A 498 -20.70 -3.77 -34.19
N LYS A 499 -20.58 -2.52 -33.72
CA LYS A 499 -19.32 -1.74 -33.81
C LYS A 499 -18.17 -2.41 -33.06
N VAL A 500 -18.41 -2.96 -31.86
CA VAL A 500 -17.37 -3.67 -31.09
C VAL A 500 -16.99 -5.00 -31.77
N LYS A 501 -17.94 -5.76 -32.33
CA LYS A 501 -17.64 -6.95 -33.16
C LYS A 501 -16.74 -6.60 -34.35
N PHE A 502 -17.01 -5.47 -35.00
CA PHE A 502 -16.16 -4.95 -36.08
C PHE A 502 -14.75 -4.63 -35.57
N LEU A 503 -14.60 -3.97 -34.40
CA LEU A 503 -13.29 -3.74 -33.78
C LEU A 503 -12.55 -5.04 -33.40
N ASP A 504 -13.27 -6.06 -32.96
CA ASP A 504 -12.69 -7.37 -32.65
C ASP A 504 -12.20 -8.10 -33.92
N GLY A 505 -12.64 -7.67 -35.11
CA GLY A 505 -12.26 -8.26 -36.40
C GLY A 505 -13.17 -9.39 -36.85
N GLU A 506 -14.40 -9.43 -36.34
CA GLU A 506 -15.43 -10.34 -36.84
C GLU A 506 -15.74 -10.03 -38.31
N SER A 507 -15.94 -11.08 -39.09
CA SER A 507 -16.14 -10.96 -40.54
C SER A 507 -17.46 -11.56 -41.02
N SER A 508 -18.15 -12.30 -40.14
CA SER A 508 -19.43 -12.95 -40.41
C SER A 508 -20.53 -12.27 -39.60
N TYR A 509 -21.48 -11.66 -40.30
CA TYR A 509 -22.58 -10.91 -39.69
C TYR A 509 -23.94 -11.45 -40.11
N LEU A 510 -24.94 -11.29 -39.24
CA LEU A 510 -26.34 -11.57 -39.55
C LEU A 510 -26.93 -10.47 -40.46
N LYS A 511 -28.04 -10.76 -41.14
CA LYS A 511 -28.68 -9.78 -42.05
C LYS A 511 -28.98 -8.41 -41.41
N PRO A 512 -29.54 -8.32 -40.19
CA PRO A 512 -29.79 -7.02 -39.55
C PRO A 512 -28.49 -6.27 -39.20
N GLU A 513 -27.43 -7.01 -38.86
CA GLU A 513 -26.11 -6.42 -38.58
C GLU A 513 -25.48 -5.86 -39.88
N LEU A 514 -25.62 -6.58 -41.00
CA LEU A 514 -25.16 -6.11 -42.31
C LEU A 514 -25.90 -4.86 -42.80
N GLU A 515 -27.21 -4.78 -42.59
CA GLU A 515 -28.00 -3.59 -42.94
C GLU A 515 -27.53 -2.35 -42.16
N PHE A 516 -27.28 -2.52 -40.86
CA PHE A 516 -26.68 -1.48 -40.03
C PHE A 516 -25.27 -1.10 -40.50
N LEU A 517 -24.38 -2.09 -40.69
CA LEU A 517 -23.01 -1.85 -41.13
C LEU A 517 -22.96 -1.10 -42.46
N LYS A 518 -23.87 -1.42 -43.39
CA LYS A 518 -23.98 -0.71 -44.67
C LYS A 518 -24.24 0.78 -44.46
N LYS A 519 -25.28 1.10 -43.69
CA LYS A 519 -25.63 2.50 -43.36
C LYS A 519 -24.48 3.21 -42.65
N TRP A 520 -23.85 2.53 -41.69
CA TRP A 520 -22.74 3.08 -40.92
C TRP A 520 -21.49 3.34 -41.78
N PHE A 521 -21.18 2.46 -42.74
CA PHE A 521 -20.09 2.65 -43.68
C PHE A 521 -20.36 3.75 -44.70
N ASP A 522 -21.61 3.92 -45.15
CA ASP A 522 -22.01 5.03 -46.02
C ASP A 522 -21.82 6.38 -45.31
N GLU A 523 -22.11 6.46 -44.00
CA GLU A 523 -21.93 7.66 -43.17
C GLU A 523 -20.46 8.03 -42.94
N HIS A 524 -19.57 7.05 -42.73
CA HIS A 524 -18.18 7.27 -42.34
C HIS A 524 -17.15 7.04 -43.49
N GLY A 525 -17.64 6.61 -44.65
CA GLY A 525 -16.86 6.33 -45.85
C GLY A 525 -16.36 4.89 -45.93
N VAL A 526 -16.90 4.13 -46.90
CA VAL A 526 -16.60 2.70 -47.13
C VAL A 526 -15.10 2.42 -47.27
N GLU A 527 -14.37 3.24 -48.05
CA GLU A 527 -12.93 3.07 -48.26
C GLU A 527 -12.11 3.29 -46.99
N LYS A 528 -12.53 4.25 -46.14
CA LYS A 528 -11.88 4.49 -44.85
C LYS A 528 -12.09 3.31 -43.92
N MET A 529 -13.32 2.81 -43.82
CA MET A 529 -13.67 1.66 -42.97
C MET A 529 -13.01 0.36 -43.47
N ARG A 530 -12.90 0.18 -44.78
CA ARG A 530 -12.14 -0.93 -45.39
C ARG A 530 -10.67 -0.87 -45.00
N THR A 531 -10.05 0.31 -45.09
CA THR A 531 -8.64 0.52 -44.72
C THR A 531 -8.42 0.26 -43.23
N LEU A 532 -9.30 0.78 -42.36
CA LEU A 532 -9.27 0.51 -40.92
C LEU A 532 -9.33 -1.00 -40.63
N PHE A 533 -10.29 -1.69 -41.25
CA PHE A 533 -10.48 -3.12 -41.02
C PHE A 533 -9.27 -3.95 -41.48
N GLN A 534 -8.80 -3.75 -42.71
CA GLN A 534 -7.74 -4.55 -43.31
C GLN A 534 -6.35 -4.21 -42.75
N CYS A 535 -6.05 -2.93 -42.55
CA CYS A 535 -4.69 -2.49 -42.22
C CYS A 535 -4.44 -2.33 -40.72
N LYS A 536 -5.49 -2.14 -39.90
CA LYS A 536 -5.33 -1.90 -38.45
C LYS A 536 -5.98 -2.99 -37.60
N ILE A 537 -7.22 -3.38 -37.89
CA ILE A 537 -7.97 -4.37 -37.09
C ILE A 537 -7.46 -5.79 -37.35
N LEU A 538 -7.34 -6.21 -38.62
CA LEU A 538 -6.84 -7.55 -38.98
C LEU A 538 -5.32 -7.68 -38.85
N ALA A 539 -4.61 -6.60 -38.54
CA ALA A 539 -3.15 -6.55 -38.50
C ALA A 539 -2.58 -7.51 -37.44
N GLY A 540 -2.07 -8.66 -37.89
CA GLY A 540 -1.47 -9.70 -37.05
C GLY A 540 -2.40 -10.81 -36.57
N PHE A 541 -3.60 -10.92 -37.15
CA PHE A 541 -4.48 -12.09 -37.00
C PHE A 541 -4.64 -12.81 -38.33
N PRO A 542 -3.75 -13.78 -38.67
CA PRO A 542 -3.82 -14.51 -39.93
C PRO A 542 -5.14 -15.26 -40.10
N GLU A 543 -5.67 -15.83 -39.01
CA GLU A 543 -6.94 -16.58 -39.00
C GLU A 543 -8.13 -15.69 -39.37
N LYS A 544 -8.25 -14.51 -38.74
CA LYS A 544 -9.32 -13.54 -39.07
C LYS A 544 -9.16 -12.96 -40.48
N THR A 545 -7.92 -12.84 -40.97
CA THR A 545 -7.64 -12.41 -42.36
C THR A 545 -8.13 -13.44 -43.39
N VAL A 546 -7.95 -14.73 -43.10
CA VAL A 546 -8.48 -15.82 -43.95
C VAL A 546 -10.00 -15.85 -43.88
N ALA A 547 -10.59 -15.72 -42.69
CA ALA A 547 -12.05 -15.68 -42.51
C ALA A 547 -12.69 -14.53 -43.30
N TYR A 548 -12.11 -13.32 -43.23
CA TYR A 548 -12.55 -12.16 -44.00
C TYR A 548 -12.54 -12.39 -45.51
N SER A 549 -11.59 -13.19 -46.03
CA SER A 549 -11.48 -13.44 -47.47
C SER A 549 -12.75 -14.11 -48.05
N ASN A 550 -13.50 -14.86 -47.25
CA ASN A 550 -14.70 -15.58 -47.67
C ASN A 550 -15.98 -15.07 -47.01
N SER A 551 -15.98 -13.84 -46.50
CA SER A 551 -17.05 -13.34 -45.64
C SER A 551 -18.02 -12.37 -46.32
N ASN A 552 -19.22 -12.26 -45.76
CA ASN A 552 -20.24 -11.31 -46.22
C ASN A 552 -19.85 -9.85 -45.96
N LEU A 553 -19.02 -9.56 -44.94
CA LEU A 553 -18.44 -8.24 -44.72
C LEU A 553 -17.54 -7.80 -45.89
N ARG A 554 -16.79 -8.73 -46.51
CA ARG A 554 -15.93 -8.41 -47.66
C ARG A 554 -16.73 -7.97 -48.88
N GLU A 555 -17.89 -8.61 -49.11
CA GLU A 555 -18.80 -8.21 -50.19
C GLU A 555 -19.35 -6.81 -49.93
N LEU A 556 -19.76 -6.53 -48.70
CA LEU A 556 -20.28 -5.23 -48.29
C LEU A 556 -19.22 -4.12 -48.38
N LEU A 557 -17.97 -4.41 -48.01
CA LEU A 557 -16.89 -3.45 -48.16
C LEU A 557 -16.38 -3.35 -49.60
N ARG A 558 -16.81 -4.18 -50.56
CA ARG A 558 -16.43 -4.13 -51.99
C ARG A 558 -17.41 -3.34 -52.85
N SER A 559 -18.69 -3.35 -52.48
CA SER A 559 -19.75 -2.52 -53.08
C SER A 559 -19.52 -1.06 -52.75
#